data_AF-A0A964RL36-F1
#
_entry.id   AF-A0A964RL36-F1
#
_cell.length_a   1.000
_cell.length_b   1.000
_cell.length_c   1.000
_cell.angle_alpha   90.00
_cell.angle_beta   90.00
_cell.angle_gamma   90.00
#
_symmetry.space_group_name_H-M   'P 1'
#
loop_
_entity.id
_entity.type
_entity.pdbx_description
1 polymer ?
#
loop_
_entity_poly.entity_id
_entity_poly.type
_entity_poly.pdbx_seq_one_letter_code
_entity_poly.pdbx_strand_id
1 'polypeptide(L)'
;MNQYCPIEKCNGILISTFDEEGNLINKCCECGYITYSNKEENASNNKSHIWIKNEFSKTKEAIIEQEDKIIVISYLKTIREKRGISQKQMAEIFGFSEQRYGNVERHYNAPSVVLISQFAYILNTCIGDLYKTVKVPKEVHEEMKYLKIQKSELVPFDELKTADNVLNSITDKSSKEYIKAKKEYDKLINSTATFLKQDELVENYYWEKYLEIKKDDDIIKFIQEHQVDDI
;
A
#
# COMPACT_ATOMS: atom_id res chain seq x y z
N MET A 1 18.65 14.83 -0.47
CA MET A 1 20.02 14.38 -0.79
C MET A 1 20.69 14.00 0.53
N ASN A 2 21.35 12.84 0.60
CA ASN A 2 22.06 12.44 1.82
C ASN A 2 23.35 13.26 1.94
N GLN A 3 23.62 13.81 3.12
CA GLN A 3 24.85 14.54 3.38
C GLN A 3 25.93 13.57 3.89
N TYR A 4 27.16 13.74 3.42
CA TYR A 4 28.31 12.98 3.95
C TYR A 4 28.78 13.56 5.28
N CYS A 5 29.43 12.73 6.10
CA CYS A 5 30.02 13.18 7.36
C CYS A 5 31.13 14.23 7.10
N PRO A 6 31.12 15.39 7.80
CA PRO A 6 32.12 16.44 7.61
C PRO A 6 33.46 16.19 8.32
N ILE A 7 33.57 15.11 9.12
CA ILE A 7 34.85 14.74 9.76
C ILE A 7 35.78 14.14 8.70
N GLU A 8 36.93 14.79 8.49
CA GLU A 8 38.00 14.25 7.64
C GLU A 8 38.37 12.82 8.04
N LYS A 9 38.51 11.93 7.04
CA LYS A 9 38.72 10.47 7.18
C LYS A 9 37.48 9.66 7.63
N CYS A 10 36.31 10.27 7.82
CA CYS A 10 35.07 9.53 8.04
C CYS A 10 34.25 9.44 6.74
N ASN A 11 34.14 8.24 6.17
CA ASN A 11 33.35 7.98 4.96
C ASN A 11 31.84 7.75 5.25
N GLY A 12 31.40 7.97 6.49
CA GLY A 12 30.03 7.73 6.91
C GLY A 12 29.01 8.72 6.34
N ILE A 13 27.76 8.30 6.30
CA ILE A 13 26.63 9.11 5.83
C ILE A 13 25.87 9.66 7.03
N LEU A 14 25.39 10.90 6.94
CA LEU A 14 24.48 11.48 7.92
C LEU A 14 23.06 10.93 7.69
N ILE A 15 22.52 10.28 8.72
CA ILE A 15 21.17 9.73 8.74
C ILE A 15 20.33 10.57 9.72
N SER A 16 19.17 11.02 9.28
CA SER A 16 18.22 11.74 10.15
C SER A 16 17.62 10.76 11.17
N THR A 17 17.69 11.13 12.44
CA THR A 17 17.25 10.33 13.60
C THR A 17 16.86 11.27 14.74
N PHE A 18 16.50 10.73 15.90
CA PHE A 18 16.22 11.51 17.11
C PHE A 18 17.31 11.30 18.15
N ASP A 19 17.54 12.32 18.99
CA ASP A 19 18.34 12.21 20.21
C ASP A 19 17.49 11.72 21.40
N GLU A 20 18.09 11.63 22.59
CA GLU A 20 17.42 11.19 23.83
C GLU A 20 16.31 12.16 24.30
N GLU A 21 16.28 13.37 23.75
CA GLU A 21 15.33 14.44 24.07
C GLU A 21 14.20 14.54 23.01
N GLY A 22 14.31 13.79 21.91
CA GLY A 22 13.33 13.78 20.82
C GLY A 22 13.50 14.91 19.80
N ASN A 23 14.68 15.53 19.70
CA ASN A 23 14.98 16.52 18.67
C ASN A 23 15.44 15.83 17.38
N LEU A 24 15.08 16.38 16.21
CA LEU A 24 15.52 15.84 14.91
C LEU A 24 16.99 16.20 14.66
N ILE A 25 17.84 15.18 14.66
CA ILE A 25 19.29 15.29 14.46
C ILE A 25 19.74 14.51 13.23
N ASN A 26 20.89 14.88 12.67
CA ASN A 26 21.55 14.13 11.61
C ASN A 26 22.82 13.48 12.17
N LYS A 27 22.81 12.15 12.32
CA LYS A 27 23.87 11.37 12.96
C LYS A 27 24.64 10.54 11.94
N CYS A 28 25.97 10.59 12.01
CA CYS A 28 26.85 9.75 11.20
C CYS A 28 26.81 8.31 11.69
N CYS A 29 26.59 7.36 10.77
CA CYS A 29 26.55 5.92 11.08
C CYS A 29 27.89 5.33 11.54
N GLU A 30 29.03 5.91 11.11
CA GLU A 30 30.38 5.38 11.37
C GLU A 30 31.01 5.95 12.64
N CYS A 31 31.14 7.29 12.73
CA CYS A 31 31.87 7.95 13.81
C CYS A 31 30.97 8.52 14.91
N GLY A 32 29.65 8.42 14.76
CA GLY A 32 28.68 8.97 15.72
C GLY A 32 28.59 10.50 15.77
N TYR A 33 29.27 11.23 14.87
CA TYR A 33 29.15 12.69 14.73
C TYR A 33 27.67 13.10 14.57
N ILE A 34 27.25 14.13 15.29
CA ILE A 34 25.89 14.68 15.25
C ILE A 34 25.95 16.12 14.76
N THR A 35 25.08 16.46 13.82
CA THR A 35 24.73 17.85 13.50
C THR A 35 23.23 18.06 13.63
N TYR A 36 22.84 19.25 14.07
CA TYR A 36 21.44 19.66 14.25
C TYR A 36 21.01 20.42 13.00
N SER A 37 19.79 20.16 12.53
CA SER A 37 19.11 21.06 11.58
C SER A 37 19.05 22.48 12.17
N ASN A 38 19.12 23.51 11.32
CA ASN A 38 19.54 24.86 11.71
C ASN A 38 18.89 25.42 12.99
N LYS A 39 19.73 25.97 13.88
CA LYS A 39 19.40 26.32 15.27
C LYS A 39 18.30 27.36 15.48
N GLU A 40 17.77 28.00 14.44
CA GLU A 40 16.65 28.95 14.56
C GLU A 40 15.32 28.24 14.91
N GLU A 41 15.18 26.95 14.58
CA GLU A 41 13.99 26.17 14.94
C GLU A 41 14.00 25.69 16.41
N ASN A 42 15.16 25.66 17.08
CA ASN A 42 15.35 25.06 18.42
C ASN A 42 14.67 25.83 19.57
N ALA A 43 14.09 27.02 19.31
CA ALA A 43 13.10 27.62 20.21
C ALA A 43 11.82 26.75 20.34
N SER A 44 11.66 25.73 19.49
CA SER A 44 10.51 24.83 19.42
C SER A 44 10.66 23.54 20.23
N ASN A 45 11.77 23.28 20.94
CA ASN A 45 11.95 22.00 21.65
C ASN A 45 10.86 21.76 22.72
N ASN A 46 10.35 22.82 23.35
CA ASN A 46 9.20 22.73 24.26
C ASN A 46 7.88 22.36 23.54
N LYS A 47 7.77 22.65 22.23
CA LYS A 47 6.66 22.16 21.37
C LYS A 47 6.86 20.70 20.95
N SER A 48 8.10 20.19 20.83
CA SER A 48 8.36 18.78 20.47
C SER A 48 7.71 17.82 21.47
N HIS A 49 8.01 17.98 22.77
CA HIS A 49 7.37 17.19 23.82
C HIS A 49 5.84 17.39 23.91
N ILE A 50 5.31 18.56 23.51
CA ILE A 50 3.85 18.80 23.46
C ILE A 50 3.24 18.07 22.25
N TRP A 51 3.87 18.05 21.08
CA TRP A 51 3.41 17.28 19.93
C TRP A 51 3.44 15.79 20.22
N ILE A 52 4.55 15.26 20.78
CA ILE A 52 4.64 13.87 21.21
C ILE A 52 3.51 13.53 22.18
N LYS A 53 3.28 14.35 23.23
CA LYS A 53 2.20 14.10 24.20
C LYS A 53 0.81 14.19 23.58
N ASN A 54 0.54 15.16 22.71
CA ASN A 54 -0.80 15.37 22.15
C ASN A 54 -1.12 14.35 21.04
N GLU A 55 -0.24 14.18 20.06
CA GLU A 55 -0.55 13.37 18.87
C GLU A 55 -0.41 11.87 19.13
N PHE A 56 0.53 11.44 19.98
CA PHE A 56 0.57 10.06 20.46
C PHE A 56 -0.66 9.73 21.33
N SER A 57 -1.09 10.63 22.21
CA SER A 57 -2.25 10.35 23.08
C SER A 57 -3.55 10.29 22.27
N LYS A 58 -3.82 11.25 21.37
CA LYS A 58 -4.94 11.16 20.41
C LYS A 58 -4.94 9.84 19.61
N THR A 59 -3.76 9.45 19.10
CA THR A 59 -3.61 8.22 18.30
C THR A 59 -3.88 6.98 19.14
N LYS A 60 -3.40 6.97 20.40
CA LYS A 60 -3.65 5.92 21.38
C LYS A 60 -5.13 5.86 21.79
N GLU A 61 -5.75 6.99 22.09
CA GLU A 61 -7.17 7.13 22.44
C GLU A 61 -8.06 6.60 21.29
N ALA A 62 -7.77 6.99 20.05
CA ALA A 62 -8.47 6.46 18.88
C ALA A 62 -8.32 4.94 18.75
N ILE A 63 -7.10 4.40 18.80
CA ILE A 63 -6.85 2.96 18.55
C ILE A 63 -7.32 2.07 19.73
N ILE A 64 -7.28 2.56 20.97
CA ILE A 64 -7.60 1.77 22.18
C ILE A 64 -9.03 2.00 22.65
N GLU A 65 -9.55 3.23 22.62
CA GLU A 65 -10.85 3.59 23.21
C GLU A 65 -11.96 3.67 22.15
N GLN A 66 -11.65 4.21 20.96
CA GLN A 66 -12.55 4.18 19.79
C GLN A 66 -12.40 2.86 18.99
N GLU A 67 -11.41 2.04 19.36
CA GLU A 67 -11.02 0.81 18.68
C GLU A 67 -10.66 0.98 17.18
N ASP A 68 -10.27 2.18 16.75
CA ASP A 68 -9.86 2.45 15.37
C ASP A 68 -8.77 1.48 14.89
N LYS A 69 -8.85 1.10 13.62
CA LYS A 69 -7.92 0.15 13.01
C LYS A 69 -6.96 0.85 12.08
N ILE A 70 -5.72 0.41 12.10
CA ILE A 70 -4.71 0.81 11.13
C ILE A 70 -4.72 -0.22 10.01
N ILE A 71 -5.03 0.23 8.80
CA ILE A 71 -4.78 -0.52 7.56
C ILE A 71 -3.57 0.07 6.83
N VAL A 72 -3.00 -0.71 5.92
CA VAL A 72 -2.05 -0.22 4.93
C VAL A 72 -2.69 -0.35 3.56
N ILE A 73 -2.37 0.57 2.64
CA ILE A 73 -2.87 0.59 1.26
C ILE A 73 -1.68 0.46 0.30
N SER A 74 -1.76 -0.49 -0.63
CA SER A 74 -0.71 -0.76 -1.64
C SER A 74 -0.92 0.07 -2.91
N TYR A 75 0.06 0.90 -3.24
CA TYR A 75 0.15 1.64 -4.51
C TYR A 75 1.23 1.09 -5.45
N LEU A 76 1.93 0.01 -5.05
CA LEU A 76 3.03 -0.61 -5.81
C LEU A 76 2.64 -0.90 -7.27
N LYS A 77 1.43 -1.45 -7.49
CA LYS A 77 0.88 -1.70 -8.83
C LYS A 77 0.74 -0.40 -9.64
N THR A 78 0.07 0.60 -9.09
CA THR A 78 -0.20 1.88 -9.75
C THR A 78 1.10 2.59 -10.12
N ILE A 79 2.10 2.59 -9.24
CA ILE A 79 3.41 3.21 -9.48
C ILE A 79 4.19 2.42 -10.55
N ARG A 80 4.21 1.09 -10.49
CA ARG A 80 4.80 0.26 -11.56
C ARG A 80 4.16 0.54 -12.93
N GLU A 81 2.85 0.67 -12.97
CA GLU A 81 2.08 0.90 -14.20
C GLU A 81 2.28 2.32 -14.75
N LYS A 82 2.34 3.36 -13.89
CA LYS A 82 2.77 4.73 -14.27
C LYS A 82 4.20 4.76 -14.81
N ARG A 83 5.10 3.88 -14.34
CA ARG A 83 6.47 3.72 -14.88
C ARG A 83 6.54 2.85 -16.14
N GLY A 84 5.43 2.29 -16.62
CA GLY A 84 5.38 1.47 -17.85
C GLY A 84 6.00 0.08 -17.74
N ILE A 85 6.21 -0.43 -16.53
CA ILE A 85 6.91 -1.71 -16.28
C ILE A 85 5.89 -2.84 -16.10
N SER A 86 6.13 -4.02 -16.69
CA SER A 86 5.28 -5.20 -16.50
C SER A 86 5.59 -5.98 -15.22
N GLN A 87 4.62 -6.76 -14.72
CA GLN A 87 4.83 -7.71 -13.62
C GLN A 87 5.96 -8.70 -13.93
N LYS A 88 6.04 -9.18 -15.18
CA LYS A 88 7.11 -10.03 -15.67
C LYS A 88 8.49 -9.38 -15.55
N GLN A 89 8.68 -8.15 -16.01
CA GLN A 89 9.98 -7.46 -15.93
C GLN A 89 10.43 -7.26 -14.48
N MET A 90 9.51 -6.90 -13.56
CA MET A 90 9.85 -6.84 -12.14
C MET A 90 10.23 -8.23 -11.60
N ALA A 91 9.46 -9.27 -11.94
CA ALA A 91 9.78 -10.64 -11.52
C ALA A 91 11.17 -11.09 -12.02
N GLU A 92 11.53 -10.77 -13.26
CA GLU A 92 12.85 -11.06 -13.84
C GLU A 92 13.99 -10.35 -13.10
N ILE A 93 13.84 -9.06 -12.76
CA ILE A 93 14.83 -8.30 -11.98
C ILE A 93 15.05 -8.92 -10.58
N PHE A 94 13.98 -9.41 -9.95
CA PHE A 94 14.02 -9.98 -8.60
C PHE A 94 14.32 -11.49 -8.54
N GLY A 95 14.46 -12.18 -9.67
CA GLY A 95 14.58 -13.65 -9.70
C GLY A 95 13.32 -14.36 -9.18
N PHE A 96 12.16 -13.73 -9.33
CA PHE A 96 10.85 -14.27 -8.92
C PHE A 96 10.12 -14.89 -10.12
N SER A 97 9.09 -15.70 -9.87
CA SER A 97 8.06 -15.96 -10.88
C SER A 97 7.11 -14.76 -10.98
N GLU A 98 6.54 -14.54 -12.16
CA GLU A 98 5.54 -13.47 -12.39
C GLU A 98 4.35 -13.59 -11.41
N GLN A 99 3.89 -14.82 -11.15
CA GLN A 99 2.87 -15.12 -10.13
C GLN A 99 3.31 -14.71 -8.72
N ARG A 100 4.59 -14.91 -8.35
CA ARG A 100 5.12 -14.47 -7.04
C ARG A 100 5.14 -12.96 -6.96
N TYR A 101 5.55 -12.25 -8.02
CA TYR A 101 5.52 -10.78 -8.02
C TYR A 101 4.09 -10.24 -7.93
N GLY A 102 3.15 -10.78 -8.71
CA GLY A 102 1.72 -10.44 -8.60
C GLY A 102 1.12 -10.72 -7.22
N ASN A 103 1.59 -11.75 -6.51
CA ASN A 103 1.23 -11.98 -5.11
C ASN A 103 1.79 -10.93 -4.14
N VAL A 104 2.90 -10.25 -4.48
CA VAL A 104 3.48 -9.19 -3.65
C VAL A 104 2.84 -7.83 -3.91
N GLU A 105 2.51 -7.48 -5.16
CA GLU A 105 1.77 -6.25 -5.48
C GLU A 105 0.47 -6.13 -4.70
N ARG A 106 -0.26 -7.24 -4.68
CA ARG A 106 -1.55 -7.39 -4.01
C ARG A 106 -1.40 -7.72 -2.52
N HIS A 107 -0.21 -8.13 -2.06
CA HIS A 107 0.17 -8.40 -0.67
C HIS A 107 -0.25 -9.75 -0.02
N TYR A 108 -0.39 -10.87 -0.76
CA TYR A 108 -0.70 -12.20 -0.17
C TYR A 108 0.40 -12.77 0.73
N ASN A 109 1.56 -12.14 0.74
CA ASN A 109 2.48 -12.14 1.88
C ASN A 109 3.00 -10.70 1.99
N ALA A 110 3.01 -10.11 3.18
CA ALA A 110 3.64 -8.81 3.37
C ALA A 110 5.14 -8.90 3.00
N PRO A 111 5.64 -8.11 2.03
CA PRO A 111 7.05 -8.07 1.69
C PRO A 111 7.85 -7.49 2.85
N SER A 112 9.05 -7.99 3.07
CA SER A 112 9.94 -7.44 4.09
C SER A 112 10.35 -6.00 3.75
N VAL A 113 10.70 -5.20 4.76
CA VAL A 113 11.19 -3.82 4.58
C VAL A 113 12.36 -3.74 3.59
N VAL A 114 13.21 -4.77 3.54
CA VAL A 114 14.30 -4.91 2.55
C VAL A 114 13.75 -4.99 1.13
N LEU A 115 12.75 -5.85 0.88
CA LEU A 115 12.14 -6.03 -0.43
C LEU A 115 11.33 -4.78 -0.86
N ILE A 116 10.65 -4.12 0.08
CA ILE A 116 9.98 -2.84 -0.15
C ILE A 116 10.99 -1.75 -0.55
N SER A 117 12.13 -1.67 0.13
CA SER A 117 13.22 -0.74 -0.20
C SER A 117 13.81 -1.00 -1.60
N GLN A 118 13.93 -2.28 -2.00
CA GLN A 118 14.36 -2.66 -3.34
C GLN A 118 13.33 -2.25 -4.43
N PHE A 119 12.02 -2.38 -4.17
CA PHE A 119 11.00 -1.85 -5.08
C PHE A 119 11.07 -0.33 -5.20
N ALA A 120 11.24 0.37 -4.07
CA ALA A 120 11.34 1.83 -4.04
C ALA A 120 12.53 2.33 -4.88
N TYR A 121 13.68 1.66 -4.76
CA TYR A 121 14.87 1.92 -5.57
C TYR A 121 14.63 1.70 -7.07
N ILE A 122 14.06 0.56 -7.48
CA ILE A 122 13.84 0.23 -8.90
C ILE A 122 12.78 1.13 -9.56
N LEU A 123 11.73 1.50 -8.84
CA LEU A 123 10.65 2.34 -9.34
C LEU A 123 10.95 3.84 -9.23
N ASN A 124 12.10 4.21 -8.64
CA ASN A 124 12.53 5.57 -8.33
C ASN A 124 11.43 6.36 -7.62
N THR A 125 11.13 5.95 -6.39
CA THR A 125 10.06 6.49 -5.52
C THR A 125 10.42 6.25 -4.04
N CYS A 126 9.74 6.87 -3.09
CA CYS A 126 9.93 6.61 -1.66
C CYS A 126 9.04 5.46 -1.15
N ILE A 127 9.43 4.84 -0.03
CA ILE A 127 8.71 3.71 0.58
C ILE A 127 7.27 4.10 0.98
N GLY A 128 7.07 5.32 1.48
CA GLY A 128 5.74 5.84 1.84
C GLY A 128 4.81 6.09 0.64
N ASP A 129 5.34 6.19 -0.58
CA ASP A 129 4.53 6.30 -1.79
C ASP A 129 4.02 4.93 -2.23
N LEU A 130 4.83 3.88 -2.04
CA LEU A 130 4.42 2.49 -2.32
C LEU A 130 3.34 1.99 -1.35
N TYR A 131 3.43 2.40 -0.08
CA TYR A 131 2.57 1.93 1.00
C TYR A 131 2.20 3.06 1.96
N LYS A 132 0.94 3.50 1.91
CA LYS A 132 0.41 4.48 2.87
C LYS A 132 -0.32 3.78 4.01
N THR A 133 -0.02 4.18 5.24
CA THR A 133 -0.73 3.74 6.45
C THR A 133 -1.92 4.66 6.69
N VAL A 134 -3.12 4.09 6.89
CA VAL A 134 -4.37 4.85 7.08
C VAL A 134 -5.10 4.34 8.31
N LYS A 135 -5.58 5.27 9.15
CA LYS A 135 -6.47 4.98 10.27
C LYS A 135 -7.92 4.99 9.77
N VAL A 136 -8.66 3.91 9.99
CA VAL A 136 -10.08 3.77 9.65
C VAL A 136 -10.90 3.49 10.91
N PRO A 137 -12.15 4.01 11.02
CA PRO A 137 -13.06 3.64 12.10
C PRO A 137 -13.30 2.14 12.17
N LYS A 138 -13.58 1.62 13.36
CA LYS A 138 -13.88 0.20 13.58
C LYS A 138 -15.04 -0.30 12.71
N GLU A 139 -16.07 0.53 12.56
CA GLU A 139 -17.27 0.23 11.76
C GLU A 139 -16.92 0.06 10.28
N VAL A 140 -16.08 0.97 9.75
CA VAL A 140 -15.58 0.92 8.36
C VAL A 140 -14.68 -0.30 8.18
N HIS A 141 -13.78 -0.58 9.12
CA HIS A 141 -12.92 -1.78 9.07
C HIS A 141 -13.74 -3.08 9.04
N GLU A 142 -14.73 -3.23 9.93
CA GLU A 142 -15.58 -4.43 9.93
C GLU A 142 -16.46 -4.50 8.68
N GLU A 143 -16.97 -3.39 8.14
CA GLU A 143 -17.60 -3.40 6.80
C GLU A 143 -16.63 -3.90 5.73
N MET A 144 -15.40 -3.37 5.67
CA MET A 144 -14.38 -3.72 4.67
C MET A 144 -13.96 -5.20 4.73
N LYS A 145 -13.72 -5.71 5.92
CA LYS A 145 -13.50 -7.13 6.24
C LYS A 145 -14.63 -8.05 5.79
N TYR A 146 -15.85 -7.50 5.67
CA TYR A 146 -17.03 -8.18 5.14
C TYR A 146 -17.43 -7.72 3.72
N LEU A 147 -16.62 -6.90 3.02
CA LEU A 147 -16.76 -6.60 1.59
C LEU A 147 -16.38 -7.81 0.73
N LYS A 148 -17.20 -8.85 0.82
CA LYS A 148 -17.38 -9.82 -0.26
C LYS A 148 -18.12 -9.12 -1.39
N ILE A 149 -17.39 -8.30 -2.16
CA ILE A 149 -17.90 -7.68 -3.37
C ILE A 149 -18.53 -8.77 -4.22
N GLN A 150 -19.81 -8.64 -4.58
CA GLN A 150 -20.49 -9.74 -5.24
C GLN A 150 -19.90 -9.90 -6.64
N LYS A 151 -19.61 -11.14 -7.04
CA LYS A 151 -18.82 -11.39 -8.27
C LYS A 151 -19.46 -10.85 -9.56
N SER A 152 -20.77 -10.59 -9.51
CA SER A 152 -21.58 -9.91 -10.52
C SER A 152 -21.31 -8.40 -10.68
N GLU A 153 -20.58 -7.77 -9.76
CA GLU A 153 -20.38 -6.31 -9.67
C GLU A 153 -18.96 -5.87 -10.10
N LEU A 154 -18.02 -6.80 -10.30
CA LEU A 154 -16.60 -6.53 -10.59
C LEU A 154 -16.21 -6.67 -12.06
N VAL A 155 -17.07 -7.23 -12.89
CA VAL A 155 -16.92 -7.34 -14.35
C VAL A 155 -18.16 -6.69 -14.97
N PRO A 156 -18.07 -5.99 -16.12
CA PRO A 156 -19.25 -5.52 -16.84
C PRO A 156 -20.26 -6.67 -16.97
N PHE A 157 -21.46 -6.46 -16.43
CA PHE A 157 -22.41 -7.53 -16.12
C PHE A 157 -22.65 -8.45 -17.31
N ASP A 158 -22.70 -7.89 -18.52
CA ASP A 158 -22.94 -8.58 -19.77
C ASP A 158 -21.81 -9.54 -20.20
N GLU A 159 -20.53 -9.24 -19.92
CA GLU A 159 -19.42 -10.13 -20.29
C GLU A 159 -19.42 -11.42 -19.44
N LEU A 160 -19.49 -11.27 -18.11
CA LEU A 160 -19.47 -12.44 -17.21
C LEU A 160 -20.74 -13.27 -17.36
N LYS A 161 -21.89 -12.62 -17.54
CA LYS A 161 -23.18 -13.27 -17.85
C LYS A 161 -23.16 -13.96 -19.21
N THR A 162 -22.47 -13.43 -20.22
CA THR A 162 -22.28 -14.11 -21.51
C THR A 162 -21.44 -15.37 -21.34
N ALA A 163 -20.33 -15.30 -20.59
CA ALA A 163 -19.48 -16.46 -20.30
C ALA A 163 -20.24 -17.56 -19.52
N ASP A 164 -21.02 -17.18 -18.50
CA ASP A 164 -21.81 -18.11 -17.70
C ASP A 164 -23.00 -18.70 -18.48
N ASN A 165 -23.70 -17.92 -19.32
CA ASN A 165 -24.72 -18.43 -20.23
C ASN A 165 -24.16 -19.47 -21.22
N VAL A 166 -22.98 -19.21 -21.80
CA VAL A 166 -22.29 -20.18 -22.67
C VAL A 166 -21.95 -21.45 -21.89
N LEU A 167 -21.37 -21.32 -20.69
CA LEU A 167 -21.06 -22.45 -19.80
C LEU A 167 -22.29 -23.33 -19.50
N ASN A 168 -23.42 -22.71 -19.15
CA ASN A 168 -24.66 -23.40 -18.82
C ASN A 168 -25.39 -23.98 -20.05
N SER A 169 -25.11 -23.49 -21.25
CA SER A 169 -25.66 -24.04 -22.50
C SER A 169 -24.99 -25.35 -22.95
N ILE A 170 -23.78 -25.65 -22.46
CA ILE A 170 -23.00 -26.82 -22.90
C ILE A 170 -23.29 -28.01 -21.98
N THR A 171 -24.01 -29.01 -22.51
CA THR A 171 -24.43 -30.20 -21.77
C THR A 171 -23.28 -31.16 -21.45
N ASP A 172 -22.33 -31.34 -22.40
CA ASP A 172 -21.15 -32.18 -22.19
C ASP A 172 -19.98 -31.40 -21.56
N LYS A 173 -19.76 -31.65 -20.27
CA LYS A 173 -18.68 -31.06 -19.47
C LYS A 173 -17.28 -31.64 -19.77
N SER A 174 -17.18 -32.66 -20.63
CA SER A 174 -15.91 -33.19 -21.15
C SER A 174 -15.51 -32.57 -22.49
N SER A 175 -16.43 -31.84 -23.15
CA SER A 175 -16.20 -31.20 -24.44
C SER A 175 -15.06 -30.17 -24.40
N LYS A 176 -14.34 -30.04 -25.53
CA LYS A 176 -13.29 -29.03 -25.70
C LYS A 176 -13.83 -27.60 -25.57
N GLU A 177 -15.09 -27.38 -25.95
CA GLU A 177 -15.77 -26.09 -25.85
C GLU A 177 -16.09 -25.74 -24.39
N TYR A 178 -16.62 -26.67 -23.60
CA TYR A 178 -16.79 -26.47 -22.15
C TYR A 178 -15.45 -26.18 -21.47
N ILE A 179 -14.39 -26.92 -21.80
CA ILE A 179 -13.05 -26.70 -21.24
C ILE A 179 -12.49 -25.32 -21.63
N LYS A 180 -12.77 -24.83 -22.85
CA LYS A 180 -12.39 -23.48 -23.28
C LYS A 180 -13.20 -22.40 -22.54
N ALA A 181 -14.53 -22.47 -22.59
CA ALA A 181 -15.42 -21.52 -21.93
C ALA A 181 -15.16 -21.47 -20.41
N LYS A 182 -14.94 -22.62 -19.78
CA LYS A 182 -14.53 -22.70 -18.37
C LYS A 182 -13.19 -22.01 -18.12
N LYS A 183 -12.16 -22.23 -18.93
CA LYS A 183 -10.87 -21.52 -18.77
C LYS A 183 -11.00 -20.00 -18.94
N GLU A 184 -11.93 -19.56 -19.78
CA GLU A 184 -12.19 -18.14 -20.06
C GLU A 184 -12.94 -17.49 -18.88
N TYR A 185 -13.97 -18.15 -18.34
CA TYR A 185 -14.66 -17.80 -17.10
C TYR A 185 -13.75 -17.85 -15.87
N ASP A 186 -12.98 -18.93 -15.69
CA ASP A 186 -11.99 -19.08 -14.62
C ASP A 186 -10.89 -18.02 -14.75
N LYS A 187 -10.53 -17.55 -15.95
CA LYS A 187 -9.59 -16.43 -16.15
C LYS A 187 -10.19 -15.12 -15.65
N LEU A 188 -11.42 -14.78 -16.06
CA LEU A 188 -12.15 -13.58 -15.61
C LEU A 188 -12.37 -13.56 -14.10
N ILE A 189 -12.64 -14.72 -13.50
CA ILE A 189 -12.73 -14.90 -12.04
C ILE A 189 -11.37 -14.78 -11.36
N ASN A 190 -10.31 -15.42 -11.86
CA ASN A 190 -9.01 -15.38 -11.17
C ASN A 190 -8.27 -14.03 -11.33
N SER A 191 -8.72 -13.14 -12.23
CA SER A 191 -8.35 -11.72 -12.21
C SER A 191 -9.05 -10.89 -11.12
N THR A 192 -10.08 -11.40 -10.44
CA THR A 192 -10.95 -10.63 -9.51
C THR A 192 -11.28 -11.31 -8.17
N ALA A 193 -11.06 -12.63 -8.01
CA ALA A 193 -11.70 -13.43 -6.96
C ALA A 193 -10.80 -13.94 -5.81
N THR A 194 -9.61 -13.37 -5.66
CA THR A 194 -8.99 -13.21 -4.33
C THR A 194 -9.34 -11.77 -3.88
N PHE A 195 -9.67 -11.45 -2.62
CA PHE A 195 -9.15 -11.94 -1.34
C PHE A 195 -10.24 -12.26 -0.28
N LEU A 196 -9.83 -12.96 0.80
CA LEU A 196 -9.75 -12.41 2.17
C LEU A 196 -9.47 -13.56 3.16
N LYS A 197 -8.21 -13.66 3.63
CA LYS A 197 -7.82 -14.51 4.77
C LYS A 197 -6.62 -13.91 5.51
N GLN A 198 -6.95 -13.28 6.64
CA GLN A 198 -6.07 -12.86 7.74
C GLN A 198 -5.16 -11.66 7.45
N ASP A 199 -5.28 -10.69 8.37
CA ASP A 199 -4.53 -9.46 8.61
C ASP A 199 -4.41 -8.47 7.43
N GLU A 200 -4.94 -7.26 7.66
CA GLU A 200 -5.74 -6.60 6.61
C GLU A 200 -4.99 -5.48 5.85
N LEU A 201 -4.72 -5.74 4.56
CA LEU A 201 -4.36 -4.73 3.55
C LEU A 201 -5.42 -4.70 2.46
N VAL A 202 -5.67 -3.50 1.93
CA VAL A 202 -6.70 -3.20 0.93
C VAL A 202 -6.02 -2.69 -0.34
N GLU A 203 -6.35 -3.28 -1.50
CA GLU A 203 -5.92 -2.73 -2.79
C GLU A 203 -6.64 -1.39 -3.06
N ASN A 204 -5.92 -0.38 -3.54
CA ASN A 204 -6.45 0.97 -3.76
C ASN A 204 -7.77 0.98 -4.58
N TYR A 205 -7.88 0.15 -5.62
CA TYR A 205 -9.09 0.01 -6.44
C TYR A 205 -10.35 -0.37 -5.65
N TYR A 206 -10.22 -1.20 -4.61
CA TYR A 206 -11.36 -1.58 -3.77
C TYR A 206 -11.73 -0.49 -2.76
N TRP A 207 -10.76 0.32 -2.33
CA TRP A 207 -11.01 1.49 -1.51
C TRP A 207 -11.73 2.58 -2.31
N GLU A 208 -11.22 2.92 -3.50
CA GLU A 208 -11.86 3.83 -4.46
C GLU A 208 -13.31 3.41 -4.74
N LYS A 209 -13.54 2.13 -5.08
CA LYS A 209 -14.88 1.62 -5.38
C LYS A 209 -15.84 1.54 -4.18
N TYR A 210 -15.34 1.25 -2.98
CA TYR A 210 -16.17 1.32 -1.75
C TYR A 210 -16.72 2.74 -1.54
N LEU A 211 -15.90 3.75 -1.82
CA LEU A 211 -16.25 5.16 -1.63
C LEU A 211 -17.17 5.69 -2.74
N GLU A 212 -17.00 5.25 -3.99
CA GLU A 212 -17.99 5.45 -5.07
C GLU A 212 -19.39 4.92 -4.71
N ILE A 213 -19.46 3.76 -4.02
CA ILE A 213 -20.71 3.13 -3.60
C ILE A 213 -21.34 3.85 -2.40
N LYS A 214 -20.52 4.25 -1.42
CA LYS A 214 -20.99 4.90 -0.17
C LYS A 214 -21.47 6.34 -0.35
N LYS A 215 -20.94 7.09 -1.34
CA LYS A 215 -21.28 8.50 -1.60
C LYS A 215 -21.19 9.40 -0.37
N ASP A 216 -20.06 9.30 0.32
CA ASP A 216 -19.76 10.11 1.49
C ASP A 216 -18.79 11.24 1.09
N ASP A 217 -19.32 12.47 0.97
CA ASP A 217 -18.61 13.61 0.38
C ASP A 217 -17.31 13.96 1.14
N ASP A 218 -17.31 13.80 2.47
CA ASP A 218 -16.12 14.04 3.29
C ASP A 218 -14.99 13.03 3.00
N ILE A 219 -15.33 11.78 2.68
CA ILE A 219 -14.32 10.76 2.36
C ILE A 219 -13.83 10.91 0.91
N ILE A 220 -14.70 11.30 -0.04
CA ILE A 220 -14.29 11.66 -1.40
C ILE A 220 -13.27 12.82 -1.36
N LYS A 221 -13.54 13.83 -0.52
CA LYS A 221 -12.61 14.95 -0.28
C LYS A 221 -11.29 14.47 0.35
N PHE A 222 -11.34 13.55 1.32
CA PHE A 222 -10.13 12.95 1.90
C PHE A 222 -9.26 12.22 0.85
N ILE A 223 -9.86 11.54 -0.15
CA ILE A 223 -9.10 10.97 -1.28
C ILE A 223 -8.37 12.09 -2.03
N GLN A 224 -9.08 13.15 -2.43
CA GLN A 224 -8.52 14.25 -3.22
C GLN A 224 -7.36 14.96 -2.51
N GLU A 225 -7.45 15.09 -1.18
CA GLU A 225 -6.38 15.66 -0.33
C GLU A 225 -5.15 14.73 -0.17
N HIS A 226 -5.24 13.45 -0.54
CA HIS A 226 -4.20 12.42 -0.35
C HIS A 226 -3.80 11.65 -1.62
N GLN A 227 -4.32 12.02 -2.79
CA GLN A 227 -3.80 11.58 -4.07
C GLN A 227 -2.33 12.00 -4.21
N VAL A 228 -1.55 11.20 -4.94
CA VAL A 228 -0.16 11.55 -5.24
C VAL A 228 -0.18 12.43 -6.48
N ASP A 229 0.26 13.68 -6.33
CA ASP A 229 0.40 14.64 -7.44
C ASP A 229 1.16 14.00 -8.62
N ASP A 230 0.68 14.25 -9.84
CA ASP A 230 1.32 13.73 -11.05
C ASP A 230 2.62 14.50 -11.38
N ILE A 231 3.75 13.80 -11.23
CA ILE A 231 5.14 14.26 -11.48
C ILE A 231 5.87 13.28 -12.41
#